data_AF-A0A6B2TNQ8-F1
#
_entry.id   AF-A0A6B2TNQ8-F1
#
_cell.length_a   1.000
_cell.length_b   1.000
_cell.length_c   1.000
_cell.angle_alpha   90.00
_cell.angle_beta   90.00
_cell.angle_gamma   90.00
#
_symmetry.space_group_name_H-M   'P 1'
#
loop_
_entity.id
_entity.type
_entity.pdbx_description
1 polymer ?
#
loop_
_entity_poly.entity_id
_entity_poly.type
_entity_poly.pdbx_seq_one_letter_code
_entity_poly.pdbx_strand_id
1 'polypeptide(L)'
;RPADARFTAVLPAGTLDAVPPQAAKRLVAEADRLMAGHAEFFGVVRDDLVDPDWWYDPKTGRRAPWGYAFDVPYRDEDAVGDIKQIWEPSRHQYLTVLAAAHAVTGDERYAERVAEHLRSWWAANAPLRGVHWTSGIELGIRLLSWVWIRRLLDGWQGAADLFENNPVAVDQIWHHQRWLAAFPSRGSSANNHVIAEAAGQLAASCAFAWFPTSARWRDDALRSLERNLRGNTFPSGLNRELASEYHGLVLELGLAAVAEADAAGVAVPATVRLVLLRMTDALAAV
;
A
#
# COMPACT_ATOMS: atom_id res chain seq x y z
N ARG A 1 2.62 -1.28 23.97
CA ARG A 1 2.04 -2.36 23.12
C ARG A 1 0.53 -2.23 23.17
N PRO A 2 -0.19 -2.45 22.06
CA PRO A 2 -1.64 -2.62 22.09
C PRO A 2 -1.99 -3.70 23.12
N ALA A 3 -2.98 -3.46 23.98
CA ALA A 3 -3.45 -4.48 24.91
C ALA A 3 -4.40 -5.50 24.23
N ASP A 4 -4.90 -5.17 23.03
CA ASP A 4 -5.91 -5.95 22.31
C ASP A 4 -5.83 -5.67 20.78
N ALA A 5 -4.69 -5.99 20.15
CA ALA A 5 -4.58 -5.86 18.70
C ALA A 5 -5.44 -6.93 18.02
N ARG A 6 -6.51 -6.50 17.35
CA ARG A 6 -7.38 -7.37 16.56
C ARG A 6 -7.64 -6.76 15.20
N PHE A 7 -7.57 -7.56 14.15
CA PHE A 7 -8.06 -7.18 12.84
C PHE A 7 -9.53 -7.59 12.69
N THR A 8 -10.38 -6.65 12.30
CA THR A 8 -11.84 -6.89 12.15
C THR A 8 -12.36 -6.53 10.75
N ALA A 9 -11.52 -5.96 9.90
CA ALA A 9 -11.88 -5.49 8.57
C ALA A 9 -11.79 -6.63 7.54
N VAL A 10 -12.49 -7.74 7.79
CA VAL A 10 -12.51 -8.94 6.92
C VAL A 10 -13.41 -8.74 5.69
N LEU A 11 -13.28 -9.60 4.69
CA LEU A 11 -14.18 -9.56 3.53
C LEU A 11 -15.62 -9.92 3.95
N PRO A 12 -16.64 -9.24 3.39
CA PRO A 12 -18.03 -9.67 3.54
C PRO A 12 -18.24 -11.11 3.07
N ALA A 13 -19.16 -11.83 3.70
CA ALA A 13 -19.49 -13.19 3.30
C ALA A 13 -19.97 -13.22 1.82
N GLY A 14 -19.53 -14.23 1.07
CA GLY A 14 -19.86 -14.38 -0.35
C GLY A 14 -19.08 -13.47 -1.31
N THR A 15 -18.16 -12.62 -0.82
CA THR A 15 -17.33 -11.76 -1.70
C THR A 15 -16.54 -12.57 -2.72
N LEU A 16 -15.96 -13.70 -2.28
CA LEU A 16 -15.14 -14.56 -3.14
C LEU A 16 -15.99 -15.34 -4.16
N ASP A 17 -17.23 -15.68 -3.83
CA ASP A 17 -18.16 -16.37 -4.74
C ASP A 17 -18.56 -15.48 -5.93
N ALA A 18 -18.46 -14.16 -5.78
CA ALA A 18 -18.73 -13.20 -6.84
C ALA A 18 -17.57 -13.07 -7.85
N VAL A 19 -16.41 -13.68 -7.60
CA VAL A 19 -15.25 -13.61 -8.49
C VAL A 19 -15.52 -14.46 -9.75
N PRO A 20 -15.54 -13.86 -10.96
CA PRO A 20 -15.79 -14.63 -12.18
C PRO A 20 -14.72 -15.71 -12.39
N PRO A 21 -15.08 -16.93 -12.85
CA PRO A 21 -14.11 -18.03 -13.02
C PRO A 21 -12.92 -17.67 -13.91
N GLN A 22 -13.13 -16.84 -14.94
CA GLN A 22 -12.04 -16.39 -15.81
C GLN A 22 -11.12 -15.36 -15.14
N ALA A 23 -11.64 -14.55 -14.22
CA ALA A 23 -10.81 -13.65 -13.41
C ALA A 23 -9.97 -14.45 -12.42
N ALA A 24 -10.55 -15.44 -11.76
CA ALA A 24 -9.84 -16.36 -10.88
C ALA A 24 -8.69 -17.09 -11.60
N LYS A 25 -8.92 -17.58 -12.83
CA LYS A 25 -7.87 -18.21 -13.63
C LYS A 25 -6.71 -17.26 -13.96
N ARG A 26 -6.99 -16.00 -14.32
CA ARG A 26 -5.94 -15.00 -14.59
C ARG A 26 -5.16 -14.64 -13.33
N LEU A 27 -5.85 -14.50 -12.20
CA LEU A 27 -5.25 -14.27 -10.90
C LEU A 27 -4.27 -15.39 -10.52
N VAL A 28 -4.70 -16.64 -10.64
CA VAL A 28 -3.85 -17.81 -10.33
C VAL A 28 -2.65 -17.88 -11.26
N ALA A 29 -2.84 -17.64 -12.57
CA ALA A 29 -1.73 -17.63 -13.53
C ALA A 29 -0.67 -16.57 -13.20
N GLU A 30 -1.11 -15.37 -12.78
CA GLU A 30 -0.18 -14.31 -12.35
C GLU A 30 0.49 -14.63 -11.02
N ALA A 31 -0.27 -15.18 -10.06
CA ALA A 31 0.28 -15.64 -8.79
C ALA A 31 1.35 -16.73 -8.99
N ASP A 32 1.14 -17.67 -9.90
CA ASP A 32 2.12 -18.70 -10.22
C ASP A 32 3.40 -18.13 -10.86
N ARG A 33 3.29 -17.10 -11.71
CA ARG A 33 4.46 -16.36 -12.22
C ARG A 33 5.26 -15.70 -11.10
N LEU A 34 4.56 -15.02 -10.18
CA LEU A 34 5.18 -14.39 -9.01
C LEU A 34 5.80 -15.43 -8.07
N MET A 35 5.17 -16.60 -7.90
CA MET A 35 5.71 -17.71 -7.11
C MET A 35 7.02 -18.24 -7.70
N ALA A 36 7.13 -18.26 -9.02
CA ALA A 36 8.37 -18.60 -9.74
C ALA A 36 9.43 -17.48 -9.73
N GLY A 37 9.13 -16.34 -9.10
CA GLY A 37 10.05 -15.20 -8.96
C GLY A 37 10.03 -14.22 -10.12
N HIS A 38 9.10 -14.36 -11.05
CA HIS A 38 9.00 -13.53 -12.24
C HIS A 38 8.05 -12.35 -12.02
N ALA A 39 8.55 -11.13 -12.23
CA ALA A 39 7.78 -9.90 -12.21
C ALA A 39 8.29 -8.91 -13.27
N GLU A 40 7.53 -7.85 -13.51
CA GLU A 40 7.95 -6.73 -14.36
C GLU A 40 7.54 -5.41 -13.71
N PHE A 41 8.51 -4.51 -13.55
CA PHE A 41 8.29 -3.18 -12.96
C PHE A 41 8.83 -2.11 -13.90
N PHE A 42 7.94 -1.23 -14.37
CA PHE A 42 8.28 -0.14 -15.31
C PHE A 42 9.04 -0.63 -16.57
N GLY A 43 8.64 -1.77 -17.13
CA GLY A 43 9.31 -2.35 -18.31
C GLY A 43 10.59 -3.11 -18.01
N VAL A 44 10.96 -3.28 -16.74
CA VAL A 44 12.16 -4.03 -16.32
C VAL A 44 11.72 -5.38 -15.76
N VAL A 45 12.13 -6.45 -16.44
CA VAL A 45 11.89 -7.84 -16.02
C VAL A 45 12.76 -8.15 -14.80
N ARG A 46 12.17 -8.83 -13.82
CA ARG A 46 12.82 -9.35 -12.62
C ARG A 46 12.55 -10.84 -12.51
N ASP A 47 13.63 -11.59 -12.31
CA ASP A 47 13.61 -13.05 -12.07
C ASP A 47 14.13 -13.39 -10.66
N ASP A 48 14.24 -12.38 -9.79
CA ASP A 48 14.82 -12.46 -8.46
C ASP A 48 13.79 -12.38 -7.33
N LEU A 49 12.49 -12.42 -7.62
CA LEU A 49 11.45 -12.36 -6.59
C LEU A 49 11.22 -13.69 -5.85
N VAL A 50 12.04 -14.73 -6.06
CA VAL A 50 12.07 -15.88 -5.15
C VAL A 50 12.74 -15.50 -3.82
N ASP A 51 13.79 -14.68 -3.88
CA ASP A 51 14.53 -14.18 -2.72
C ASP A 51 15.06 -12.76 -3.04
N PRO A 52 14.20 -11.74 -2.97
CA PRO A 52 14.54 -10.41 -3.46
C PRO A 52 15.53 -9.69 -2.53
N ASP A 53 16.61 -9.14 -3.11
CA ASP A 53 17.38 -8.10 -2.43
C ASP A 53 16.61 -6.77 -2.49
N TRP A 54 16.00 -6.42 -1.35
CA TRP A 54 15.18 -5.22 -1.20
C TRP A 54 15.92 -3.90 -1.50
N TRP A 55 17.24 -3.92 -1.65
CA TRP A 55 18.08 -2.73 -1.87
C TRP A 55 18.71 -2.71 -3.26
N TYR A 56 18.44 -3.71 -4.10
CA TYR A 56 19.04 -3.88 -5.42
C TYR A 56 18.16 -3.32 -6.54
N ASP A 57 18.78 -2.50 -7.38
CA ASP A 57 18.23 -2.04 -8.65
C ASP A 57 18.80 -2.89 -9.81
N PRO A 58 17.98 -3.76 -10.45
CA PRO A 58 18.41 -4.58 -11.57
C PRO A 58 18.72 -3.78 -12.84
N LYS A 59 18.19 -2.56 -12.97
CA LYS A 59 18.38 -1.74 -14.17
C LYS A 59 19.80 -1.17 -14.24
N THR A 60 20.34 -0.73 -13.11
CA THR A 60 21.70 -0.18 -13.04
C THR A 60 22.72 -1.14 -12.45
N GLY A 61 22.28 -2.26 -11.86
CA GLY A 61 23.15 -3.21 -11.15
C GLY A 61 23.66 -2.67 -9.81
N ARG A 62 23.07 -1.58 -9.30
CA ARG A 62 23.49 -0.94 -8.06
C ARG A 62 22.67 -1.42 -6.88
N ARG A 63 23.27 -1.30 -5.71
CA ARG A 63 22.63 -1.56 -4.42
C ARG A 63 22.65 -0.28 -3.59
N ALA A 64 21.50 0.15 -3.12
CA ALA A 64 21.37 1.37 -2.36
C ALA A 64 22.15 1.31 -1.02
N PRO A 65 22.77 2.41 -0.59
CA PRO A 65 23.54 2.46 0.64
C PRO A 65 22.62 2.40 1.87
N TRP A 66 23.07 1.66 2.89
CA TRP A 66 22.40 1.65 4.19
C TRP A 66 22.79 2.87 5.02
N GLY A 67 21.84 3.43 5.77
CA GLY A 67 22.09 4.61 6.60
C GLY A 67 20.82 5.14 7.27
N TYR A 68 20.92 6.30 7.91
CA TYR A 68 19.73 7.04 8.34
C TYR A 68 18.94 7.51 7.12
N ALA A 69 17.63 7.29 7.10
CA ALA A 69 16.81 7.49 5.91
C ALA A 69 16.98 8.88 5.28
N PHE A 70 17.00 9.93 6.11
CA PHE A 70 17.10 11.31 5.62
C PHE A 70 18.50 11.69 5.10
N ASP A 71 19.52 10.86 5.31
CA ASP A 71 20.86 11.05 4.76
C ASP A 71 21.05 10.29 3.44
N VAL A 72 20.08 9.46 3.03
CA VAL A 72 20.18 8.67 1.81
C VAL A 72 19.96 9.57 0.59
N PRO A 73 20.92 9.66 -0.34
CA PRO A 73 20.82 10.52 -1.52
C PRO A 73 19.96 9.86 -2.60
N TYR A 74 18.68 9.59 -2.32
CA TYR A 74 17.80 8.78 -3.18
C TYR A 74 17.56 9.36 -4.60
N ARG A 75 17.96 10.62 -4.85
CA ARG A 75 17.91 11.28 -6.15
C ARG A 75 19.21 11.19 -6.94
N ASP A 76 20.27 10.66 -6.33
CA ASP A 76 21.56 10.43 -6.97
C ASP A 76 21.58 8.99 -7.50
N GLU A 77 21.35 8.84 -8.80
CA GLU A 77 21.32 7.53 -9.47
C GLU A 77 22.68 6.83 -9.44
N ASP A 78 23.79 7.58 -9.38
CA ASP A 78 25.12 6.98 -9.29
C ASP A 78 25.38 6.37 -7.90
N ALA A 79 24.80 6.97 -6.86
CA ALA A 79 24.90 6.47 -5.48
C ALA A 79 23.89 5.35 -5.17
N VAL A 80 22.66 5.42 -5.71
CA VAL A 80 21.53 4.58 -5.28
C VAL A 80 21.03 3.62 -6.35
N GLY A 81 21.24 3.94 -7.64
CA GLY A 81 20.53 3.32 -8.76
C GLY A 81 19.18 3.99 -9.06
N ASP A 82 18.41 3.40 -9.97
CA ASP A 82 17.03 3.82 -10.25
C ASP A 82 16.15 3.50 -9.04
N ILE A 83 15.88 4.51 -8.23
CA ILE A 83 15.14 4.36 -6.98
C ILE A 83 13.75 3.74 -7.18
N LYS A 84 13.13 3.93 -8.34
CA LYS A 84 11.80 3.35 -8.63
C LYS A 84 11.85 1.83 -8.71
N GLN A 85 12.94 1.26 -9.23
CA GLN A 85 13.14 -0.18 -9.30
C GLN A 85 13.34 -0.83 -7.92
N ILE A 86 13.76 -0.04 -6.93
CA ILE A 86 13.90 -0.46 -5.54
C ILE A 86 12.58 -0.30 -4.77
N TRP A 87 11.89 0.83 -4.95
CA TRP A 87 10.64 1.10 -4.24
C TRP A 87 9.47 0.27 -4.70
N GLU A 88 9.32 0.01 -6.00
CA GLU A 88 8.15 -0.67 -6.55
C GLU A 88 7.86 -2.05 -5.93
N PRO A 89 8.81 -3.01 -5.87
CA PRO A 89 8.57 -4.25 -5.16
C PRO A 89 8.29 -4.03 -3.66
N SER A 90 8.89 -3.00 -3.06
CA SER A 90 8.67 -2.64 -1.66
C SER A 90 7.34 -1.92 -1.37
N ARG A 91 6.53 -1.62 -2.39
CA ARG A 91 5.11 -1.23 -2.20
C ARG A 91 4.22 -2.42 -1.86
N HIS A 92 4.73 -3.64 -2.08
CA HIS A 92 4.05 -4.91 -1.80
C HIS A 92 2.70 -5.09 -2.50
N GLN A 93 2.43 -4.35 -3.57
CA GLN A 93 1.19 -4.51 -4.33
C GLN A 93 1.11 -5.91 -4.96
N TYR A 94 2.23 -6.46 -5.44
CA TYR A 94 2.27 -7.84 -5.95
C TYR A 94 1.96 -8.89 -4.87
N LEU A 95 2.21 -8.61 -3.58
CA LEU A 95 1.83 -9.51 -2.49
C LEU A 95 0.31 -9.55 -2.28
N THR A 96 -0.42 -8.50 -2.67
CA THR A 96 -1.90 -8.55 -2.67
C THR A 96 -2.43 -9.52 -3.71
N VAL A 97 -1.72 -9.73 -4.82
CA VAL A 97 -2.04 -10.75 -5.85
C VAL A 97 -1.91 -12.16 -5.27
N LEU A 98 -0.79 -12.44 -4.58
CA LEU A 98 -0.59 -13.73 -3.91
C LEU A 98 -1.62 -13.96 -2.80
N ALA A 99 -1.90 -12.94 -1.97
CA ALA A 99 -2.90 -13.04 -0.92
C ALA A 99 -4.32 -13.27 -1.49
N ALA A 100 -4.65 -12.63 -2.62
CA ALA A 100 -5.92 -12.86 -3.31
C ALA A 100 -5.99 -14.28 -3.92
N ALA A 101 -4.89 -14.79 -4.47
CA ALA A 101 -4.84 -16.17 -4.97
C ALA A 101 -5.06 -17.18 -3.84
N HIS A 102 -4.46 -16.96 -2.67
CA HIS A 102 -4.78 -17.74 -1.47
C HIS A 102 -6.27 -17.66 -1.13
N ALA A 103 -6.84 -16.45 -1.03
CA ALA A 103 -8.24 -16.27 -0.66
C ALA A 103 -9.20 -17.03 -1.61
N VAL A 104 -8.93 -16.98 -2.92
CA VAL A 104 -9.79 -17.62 -3.95
C VAL A 104 -9.62 -19.14 -4.01
N THR A 105 -8.41 -19.66 -3.77
CA THR A 105 -8.09 -21.08 -4.00
C THR A 105 -8.02 -21.91 -2.74
N GLY A 106 -7.76 -21.29 -1.58
CA GLY A 106 -7.38 -21.96 -0.35
C GLY A 106 -5.94 -22.53 -0.36
N ASP A 107 -5.16 -22.33 -1.41
CA ASP A 107 -3.79 -22.84 -1.49
C ASP A 107 -2.87 -22.03 -0.55
N GLU A 108 -2.37 -22.69 0.50
CA GLU A 108 -1.57 -22.06 1.54
C GLU A 108 -0.19 -21.59 1.04
N ARG A 109 0.33 -22.16 -0.06
CA ARG A 109 1.65 -21.79 -0.59
C ARG A 109 1.76 -20.30 -0.93
N TYR A 110 0.66 -19.71 -1.42
CA TYR A 110 0.63 -18.27 -1.70
C TYR A 110 0.67 -17.45 -0.41
N ALA A 111 -0.05 -17.86 0.65
CA ALA A 111 -0.03 -17.18 1.95
C ALA A 111 1.35 -17.30 2.63
N GLU A 112 1.97 -18.48 2.55
CA GLU A 112 3.31 -18.72 3.06
C GLU A 112 4.36 -17.84 2.38
N ARG A 113 4.30 -17.69 1.04
CA ARG A 113 5.19 -16.78 0.30
C ARG A 113 4.99 -15.32 0.70
N VAL A 114 3.74 -14.88 0.89
CA VAL A 114 3.46 -13.53 1.41
C VAL A 114 4.09 -13.33 2.78
N ALA A 115 3.94 -14.31 3.68
CA ALA A 115 4.53 -14.26 5.02
C ALA A 115 6.07 -14.23 4.99
N GLU A 116 6.69 -15.03 4.11
CA GLU A 116 8.13 -15.05 3.87
C GLU A 116 8.65 -13.68 3.44
N HIS A 117 8.04 -13.08 2.41
CA HIS A 117 8.46 -11.79 1.88
C HIS A 117 8.26 -10.66 2.89
N LEU A 118 7.14 -10.62 3.60
CA LEU A 118 6.91 -9.60 4.63
C LEU A 118 7.92 -9.72 5.79
N ARG A 119 8.22 -10.93 6.27
CA ARG A 119 9.23 -11.14 7.31
C ARG A 119 10.63 -10.75 6.85
N SER A 120 11.02 -11.15 5.63
CA SER A 120 12.29 -10.77 5.01
C SER A 120 12.41 -9.25 4.90
N TRP A 121 11.37 -8.59 4.39
CA TRP A 121 11.35 -7.15 4.24
C TRP A 121 11.44 -6.43 5.59
N TRP A 122 10.66 -6.85 6.59
CA TRP A 122 10.70 -6.23 7.93
C TRP A 122 12.04 -6.41 8.63
N ALA A 123 12.71 -7.56 8.44
CA ALA A 123 14.03 -7.82 8.99
C ALA A 123 15.12 -6.95 8.33
N ALA A 124 15.02 -6.73 7.02
CA ALA A 124 15.98 -5.92 6.28
C ALA A 124 15.78 -4.40 6.42
N ASN A 125 14.56 -3.96 6.75
CA ASN A 125 14.16 -2.55 6.65
C ASN A 125 13.69 -1.96 7.98
N ALA A 126 14.65 -1.77 8.90
CA ALA A 126 14.41 -1.15 10.19
C ALA A 126 13.84 0.28 10.04
N PRO A 127 12.92 0.70 10.93
CA PRO A 127 12.35 2.04 10.87
C PRO A 127 13.37 3.18 10.81
N LEU A 128 13.08 4.18 9.97
CA LEU A 128 13.92 5.36 9.74
C LEU A 128 15.32 5.05 9.17
N ARG A 129 15.53 3.87 8.60
CA ARG A 129 16.79 3.49 7.94
C ARG A 129 16.56 3.20 6.47
N GLY A 130 17.48 3.69 5.63
CA GLY A 130 17.50 3.33 4.22
C GLY A 130 16.52 4.04 3.31
N VAL A 131 16.63 3.68 2.03
CA VAL A 131 15.81 4.19 0.92
C VAL A 131 14.32 3.99 1.15
N HIS A 132 13.90 2.93 1.85
CA HIS A 132 12.48 2.59 2.03
C HIS A 132 11.71 3.46 3.01
N TRP A 133 12.41 4.38 3.69
CA TRP A 133 11.90 5.26 4.74
C TRP A 133 12.02 6.75 4.41
N THR A 134 12.28 7.10 3.16
CA THR A 134 12.56 8.48 2.72
C THR A 134 11.36 9.20 2.11
N SER A 135 10.32 8.46 1.71
CA SER A 135 9.22 8.98 0.88
C SER A 135 7.86 8.54 1.40
N GLY A 136 7.01 9.52 1.74
CA GLY A 136 5.70 9.26 2.38
C GLY A 136 4.71 8.52 1.48
N ILE A 137 4.70 8.79 0.18
CA ILE A 137 3.87 8.06 -0.78
C ILE A 137 4.15 6.55 -0.73
N GLU A 138 5.43 6.17 -0.62
CA GLU A 138 5.84 4.77 -0.56
C GLU A 138 5.34 4.10 0.72
N LEU A 139 5.42 4.81 1.85
CA LEU A 139 4.90 4.33 3.14
C LEU A 139 3.38 4.21 3.14
N GLY A 140 2.67 5.18 2.54
CA GLY A 140 1.22 5.19 2.42
C GLY A 140 0.71 4.02 1.58
N ILE A 141 1.28 3.82 0.38
CA ILE A 141 0.93 2.71 -0.49
C ILE A 141 1.25 1.37 0.19
N ARG A 142 2.41 1.24 0.84
CA ARG A 142 2.78 0.02 1.56
C ARG A 142 1.79 -0.33 2.69
N LEU A 143 1.36 0.66 3.47
CA LEU A 143 0.33 0.47 4.50
C LEU A 143 -0.99 -0.01 3.90
N LEU A 144 -1.42 0.59 2.79
CA LEU A 144 -2.64 0.17 2.09
C LEU A 144 -2.52 -1.29 1.61
N SER A 145 -1.38 -1.66 1.02
CA SER A 145 -1.10 -3.05 0.62
C SER A 145 -1.15 -4.00 1.82
N TRP A 146 -0.56 -3.63 2.97
CA TRP A 146 -0.59 -4.46 4.18
C TRP A 146 -1.99 -4.66 4.75
N VAL A 147 -2.85 -3.64 4.71
CA VAL A 147 -4.26 -3.76 5.09
C VAL A 147 -4.95 -4.81 4.23
N TRP A 148 -4.79 -4.74 2.90
CA TRP A 148 -5.41 -5.67 1.98
C TRP A 148 -4.81 -7.08 2.07
N ILE A 149 -3.49 -7.21 2.24
CA ILE A 149 -2.85 -8.50 2.50
C ILE A 149 -3.46 -9.15 3.74
N ARG A 150 -3.53 -8.44 4.87
CA ARG A 150 -4.10 -9.03 6.09
C ARG A 150 -5.58 -9.39 5.92
N ARG A 151 -6.36 -8.59 5.20
CA ARG A 151 -7.76 -8.88 4.88
C ARG A 151 -7.92 -10.14 4.02
N LEU A 152 -7.10 -10.28 2.99
CA LEU A 152 -7.18 -11.41 2.04
C LEU A 152 -6.67 -12.71 2.66
N LEU A 153 -5.74 -12.62 3.61
CA LEU A 153 -5.24 -13.78 4.36
C LEU A 153 -6.15 -14.18 5.54
N ASP A 154 -7.36 -13.63 5.68
CA ASP A 154 -8.21 -13.90 6.86
C ASP A 154 -8.53 -15.39 7.06
N GLY A 155 -8.66 -16.15 5.97
CA GLY A 155 -8.87 -17.60 6.01
C GLY A 155 -7.63 -18.43 6.34
N TRP A 156 -6.43 -17.82 6.37
CA TRP A 156 -5.18 -18.52 6.66
C TRP A 156 -4.90 -18.56 8.17
N GLN A 157 -4.63 -19.75 8.71
CA GLN A 157 -4.36 -19.92 10.14
C GLN A 157 -3.19 -19.07 10.65
N GLY A 158 -2.17 -18.82 9.81
CA GLY A 158 -0.98 -18.05 10.16
C GLY A 158 -1.16 -16.52 10.16
N ALA A 159 -2.33 -15.99 9.79
CA ALA A 159 -2.49 -14.55 9.57
C ALA A 159 -2.29 -13.70 10.84
N ALA A 160 -2.87 -14.13 11.98
CA ALA A 160 -2.71 -13.43 13.24
C ALA A 160 -1.27 -13.46 13.76
N ASP A 161 -0.57 -14.58 13.57
CA ASP A 161 0.83 -14.75 13.95
C ASP A 161 1.81 -14.03 13.03
N LEU A 162 1.37 -13.67 11.82
CA LEU A 162 2.11 -12.80 10.93
C LEU A 162 1.98 -11.32 11.31
N PHE A 163 0.82 -10.90 11.82
CA PHE A 163 0.46 -9.50 12.07
C PHE A 163 0.21 -9.19 13.55
N GLU A 164 -0.99 -9.41 14.07
CA GLU A 164 -1.44 -8.97 15.41
C GLU A 164 -0.54 -9.47 16.55
N ASN A 165 -0.13 -10.74 16.49
CA ASN A 165 0.72 -11.38 17.50
C ASN A 165 2.21 -11.20 17.20
N ASN A 166 2.58 -10.59 16.07
CA ASN A 166 3.96 -10.39 15.68
C ASN A 166 4.45 -8.99 16.10
N PRO A 167 5.34 -8.90 17.11
CA PRO A 167 5.83 -7.61 17.59
C PRO A 167 6.56 -6.80 16.51
N VAL A 168 7.20 -7.46 15.52
CA VAL A 168 7.89 -6.78 14.42
C VAL A 168 6.87 -6.13 13.49
N ALA A 169 5.79 -6.83 13.14
CA ALA A 169 4.73 -6.29 12.29
C ALA A 169 4.03 -5.10 12.98
N VAL A 170 3.69 -5.25 14.26
CA VAL A 170 3.08 -4.18 15.08
C VAL A 170 3.99 -2.94 15.14
N ASP A 171 5.30 -3.14 15.36
CA ASP A 171 6.27 -2.04 15.40
C ASP A 171 6.41 -1.34 14.04
N GLN A 172 6.50 -2.12 12.96
CA GLN A 172 6.56 -1.63 11.59
C GLN A 172 5.33 -0.80 11.24
N ILE A 173 4.12 -1.33 11.48
CA ILE A 173 2.86 -0.62 11.21
C ILE A 173 2.78 0.69 12.02
N TRP A 174 3.17 0.66 13.31
CA TRP A 174 3.19 1.86 14.13
C TRP A 174 4.16 2.92 13.60
N HIS A 175 5.37 2.51 13.24
CA HIS A 175 6.40 3.43 12.74
C HIS A 175 6.00 4.04 11.38
N HIS A 176 5.37 3.27 10.49
CA HIS A 176 4.84 3.79 9.23
C HIS A 176 3.78 4.86 9.49
N GLN A 177 2.80 4.56 10.34
CA GLN A 177 1.74 5.51 10.70
C GLN A 177 2.28 6.76 11.40
N ARG A 178 3.24 6.59 12.32
CA ARG A 178 3.88 7.71 13.00
C ARG A 178 4.68 8.59 12.04
N TRP A 179 5.39 7.99 11.08
CA TRP A 179 6.16 8.73 10.08
C TRP A 179 5.24 9.62 9.25
N LEU A 180 4.14 9.06 8.72
CA LEU A 180 3.17 9.79 7.90
C LEU A 180 2.52 10.95 8.68
N ALA A 181 2.22 10.74 9.96
CA ALA A 181 1.69 11.79 10.82
C ALA A 181 2.71 12.91 11.12
N ALA A 182 4.01 12.58 11.20
CA ALA A 182 5.07 13.53 11.55
C ALA A 182 5.63 14.29 10.33
N PHE A 183 5.69 13.64 9.17
CA PHE A 183 6.39 14.12 7.97
C PHE A 183 5.48 14.15 6.73
N PRO A 184 4.31 14.82 6.77
CA PRO A 184 3.45 14.89 5.59
C PRO A 184 4.11 15.69 4.47
N SER A 185 3.86 15.29 3.23
CA SER A 185 4.29 16.03 2.04
C SER A 185 3.71 17.45 2.03
N ARG A 186 4.55 18.43 1.69
CA ARG A 186 4.23 19.86 1.63
C ARG A 186 4.82 20.50 0.37
N GLY A 187 4.34 21.69 0.01
CA GLY A 187 4.92 22.49 -1.08
C GLY A 187 4.80 21.79 -2.44
N SER A 188 5.89 21.76 -3.21
CA SER A 188 5.92 21.18 -4.56
C SER A 188 5.70 19.67 -4.60
N SER A 189 5.84 18.96 -3.47
CA SER A 189 5.52 17.54 -3.36
C SER A 189 4.07 17.30 -2.96
N ALA A 190 3.31 18.33 -2.56
CA ALA A 190 1.90 18.20 -2.20
C ALA A 190 1.03 18.16 -3.46
N ASN A 191 0.88 16.96 -4.03
CA ASN A 191 0.07 16.65 -5.20
C ASN A 191 -0.59 15.27 -4.99
N ASN A 192 -0.41 14.33 -5.90
CA ASN A 192 -0.74 12.91 -5.67
C ASN A 192 -0.07 12.30 -4.42
N HIS A 193 1.14 12.73 -4.02
CA HIS A 193 1.85 12.17 -2.84
C HIS A 193 1.06 12.33 -1.53
N VAL A 194 0.56 13.54 -1.24
CA VAL A 194 -0.17 13.78 0.01
C VAL A 194 -1.51 13.06 0.04
N ILE A 195 -2.09 12.78 -1.13
CA ILE A 195 -3.30 11.94 -1.26
C ILE A 195 -2.96 10.48 -0.96
N ALA A 196 -1.87 9.95 -1.51
CA ALA A 196 -1.41 8.58 -1.22
C ALA A 196 -1.04 8.38 0.25
N GLU A 197 -0.35 9.35 0.85
CA GLU A 197 -0.05 9.39 2.29
C GLU A 197 -1.33 9.37 3.13
N ALA A 198 -2.30 10.24 2.81
CA ALA A 198 -3.56 10.32 3.53
C ALA A 198 -4.42 9.06 3.33
N ALA A 199 -4.45 8.49 2.13
CA ALA A 199 -5.18 7.26 1.82
C ALA A 199 -4.62 6.08 2.61
N GLY A 200 -3.30 5.87 2.59
CA GLY A 200 -2.62 4.83 3.35
C GLY A 200 -2.77 5.00 4.86
N GLN A 201 -2.62 6.23 5.36
CA GLN A 201 -2.83 6.53 6.79
C GLN A 201 -4.27 6.27 7.22
N LEU A 202 -5.26 6.68 6.42
CA LEU A 202 -6.68 6.45 6.71
C LEU A 202 -6.98 4.96 6.73
N ALA A 203 -6.58 4.22 5.69
CA ALA A 203 -6.75 2.78 5.59
C ALA A 203 -6.14 2.04 6.80
N ALA A 204 -4.88 2.31 7.13
CA ALA A 204 -4.20 1.67 8.25
C ALA A 204 -4.80 2.06 9.60
N SER A 205 -5.23 3.32 9.78
CA SER A 205 -5.84 3.76 11.04
C SER A 205 -7.27 3.24 11.23
N CYS A 206 -7.94 2.82 10.16
CA CYS A 206 -9.21 2.09 10.17
C CYS A 206 -8.98 0.61 10.51
N ALA A 207 -8.15 -0.08 9.74
CA ALA A 207 -8.03 -1.54 9.80
C ALA A 207 -7.06 -2.03 10.89
N PHE A 208 -6.00 -1.26 11.18
CA PHE A 208 -5.04 -1.51 12.27
C PHE A 208 -5.25 -0.51 13.41
N ALA A 209 -6.49 -0.40 13.90
CA ALA A 209 -6.87 0.48 15.02
C ALA A 209 -6.30 0.02 16.39
N TRP A 210 -5.07 -0.49 16.41
CA TRP A 210 -4.41 -1.13 17.55
C TRP A 210 -3.78 -0.12 18.51
N PHE A 211 -3.54 1.11 18.05
CA PHE A 211 -2.81 2.11 18.83
C PHE A 211 -3.75 3.15 19.45
N PRO A 212 -3.43 3.68 20.64
CA PRO A 212 -4.20 4.77 21.24
C PRO A 212 -4.35 6.01 20.32
N THR A 213 -3.38 6.23 19.43
CA THR A 213 -3.37 7.35 18.48
C THR A 213 -4.14 7.09 17.18
N SER A 214 -4.59 5.86 16.93
CA SER A 214 -5.20 5.47 15.65
C SER A 214 -6.43 6.31 15.32
N ALA A 215 -7.30 6.57 16.30
CA ALA A 215 -8.49 7.39 16.09
C ALA A 215 -8.13 8.81 15.62
N ARG A 216 -7.17 9.46 16.27
CA ARG A 216 -6.69 10.79 15.87
C ARG A 216 -6.07 10.76 14.47
N TRP A 217 -5.20 9.78 14.20
CA TRP A 217 -4.57 9.66 12.89
C TRP A 217 -5.57 9.42 11.77
N ARG A 218 -6.63 8.65 12.02
CA ARG A 218 -7.74 8.43 11.10
C ARG A 218 -8.47 9.73 10.78
N ASP A 219 -8.84 10.50 11.80
CA ASP A 219 -9.55 11.76 11.63
C ASP A 219 -8.68 12.81 10.90
N ASP A 220 -7.39 12.88 11.24
CA ASP A 220 -6.43 13.77 10.59
C ASP A 220 -6.23 13.40 9.11
N ALA A 221 -6.10 12.10 8.81
CA ALA A 221 -5.95 11.58 7.47
C ALA A 221 -7.20 11.84 6.61
N LEU A 222 -8.41 11.64 7.17
CA LEU A 222 -9.66 11.92 6.47
C LEU A 222 -9.81 13.41 6.12
N ARG A 223 -9.46 14.32 7.06
CA ARG A 223 -9.45 15.76 6.78
C ARG A 223 -8.40 16.12 5.72
N SER A 224 -7.23 15.49 5.77
CA SER A 224 -6.19 15.70 4.76
C SER A 224 -6.64 15.21 3.37
N LEU A 225 -7.25 14.03 3.31
CA LEU A 225 -7.76 13.42 2.09
C LEU A 225 -8.84 14.31 1.46
N GLU A 226 -9.82 14.78 2.24
CA GLU A 226 -10.86 15.68 1.75
C GLU A 226 -10.26 16.96 1.15
N ARG A 227 -9.38 17.64 1.91
CA ARG A 227 -8.76 18.88 1.47
C ARG A 227 -7.98 18.68 0.18
N ASN A 228 -7.18 17.63 0.10
CA ASN A 228 -6.29 17.40 -1.03
C ASN A 228 -7.02 16.87 -2.25
N LEU A 229 -8.01 15.98 -2.13
CA LEU A 229 -8.84 15.58 -3.27
C LEU A 229 -9.55 16.79 -3.89
N ARG A 230 -10.12 17.67 -3.07
CA ARG A 230 -10.75 18.92 -3.56
C ARG A 230 -9.74 19.88 -4.17
N GLY A 231 -8.55 19.99 -3.57
CA GLY A 231 -7.47 20.83 -4.06
C GLY A 231 -6.86 20.32 -5.36
N ASN A 232 -6.92 19.00 -5.60
CA ASN A 232 -6.26 18.32 -6.70
C ASN A 232 -7.17 17.97 -7.89
N THR A 233 -8.47 18.26 -7.76
CA THR A 233 -9.47 17.94 -8.79
C THR A 233 -10.22 19.20 -9.20
N PHE A 234 -10.45 19.39 -10.50
CA PHE A 234 -11.29 20.46 -11.03
C PHE A 234 -12.77 20.21 -10.71
N PRO A 235 -13.64 21.24 -10.74
CA PRO A 235 -15.08 21.03 -10.56
C PRO A 235 -15.70 20.04 -11.56
N SER A 236 -15.09 19.87 -12.75
CA SER A 236 -15.47 18.89 -13.77
C SER A 236 -15.11 17.44 -13.43
N GLY A 237 -14.31 17.18 -12.40
CA GLY A 237 -13.81 15.85 -12.06
C GLY A 237 -12.43 15.51 -12.63
N LEU A 238 -11.89 16.32 -13.55
CA LEU A 238 -10.53 16.08 -14.06
C LEU A 238 -9.49 16.38 -12.97
N ASN A 239 -8.54 15.46 -12.81
CA ASN A 239 -7.34 15.67 -11.99
C ASN A 239 -6.52 16.86 -12.53
N ARG A 240 -5.93 17.66 -11.63
CA ARG A 240 -5.22 18.89 -11.98
C ARG A 240 -3.84 18.71 -12.58
N GLU A 241 -3.25 17.52 -12.50
CA GLU A 241 -2.01 17.19 -13.21
C GLU A 241 -2.23 16.98 -14.71
N LEU A 242 -3.49 16.85 -15.15
CA LEU A 242 -3.88 16.68 -16.56
C LEU A 242 -3.16 15.51 -17.25
N ALA A 243 -2.84 14.47 -16.47
CA ALA A 243 -2.30 13.20 -16.95
C ALA A 243 -3.19 12.05 -16.49
N SER A 244 -3.61 11.20 -17.45
CA SER A 244 -4.57 10.11 -17.18
C SER A 244 -4.06 9.11 -16.15
N GLU A 245 -2.75 8.85 -16.11
CA GLU A 245 -2.15 7.94 -15.11
C GLU A 245 -2.31 8.49 -13.69
N TYR A 246 -2.03 9.78 -13.47
CA TYR A 246 -2.22 10.41 -12.16
C TYR A 246 -3.70 10.56 -11.80
N HIS A 247 -4.58 10.75 -12.79
CA HIS A 247 -6.01 10.68 -12.56
C HIS A 247 -6.41 9.33 -11.97
N GLY A 248 -6.02 8.23 -12.63
CA GLY A 248 -6.33 6.87 -12.18
C GLY A 248 -5.78 6.61 -10.78
N LEU A 249 -4.50 6.92 -10.55
CA LEU A 249 -3.86 6.76 -9.24
C LEU A 249 -4.62 7.50 -8.12
N VAL A 250 -4.93 8.78 -8.31
CA VAL A 250 -5.62 9.59 -7.29
C VAL A 250 -7.05 9.07 -7.04
N LEU A 251 -7.74 8.64 -8.09
CA LEU A 251 -9.08 8.07 -7.99
C LEU A 251 -9.06 6.76 -7.20
N GLU A 252 -8.17 5.83 -7.55
CA GLU A 252 -8.04 4.53 -6.89
C GLU A 252 -7.66 4.68 -5.42
N LEU A 253 -6.69 5.54 -5.09
CA LEU A 253 -6.31 5.83 -3.71
C LEU A 253 -7.48 6.38 -2.90
N GLY A 254 -8.26 7.30 -3.48
CA GLY A 254 -9.43 7.87 -2.84
C GLY A 254 -10.54 6.84 -2.62
N LEU A 255 -10.83 6.01 -3.62
CA LEU A 255 -11.82 4.92 -3.53
C LEU A 255 -11.42 3.88 -2.49
N ALA A 256 -10.16 3.45 -2.49
CA ALA A 256 -9.64 2.50 -1.51
C ALA A 256 -9.77 3.06 -0.08
N ALA A 257 -9.38 4.33 0.14
CA ALA A 257 -9.47 4.95 1.45
C ALA A 257 -10.91 5.10 1.94
N VAL A 258 -11.86 5.44 1.05
CA VAL A 258 -13.30 5.50 1.38
C VAL A 258 -13.85 4.11 1.69
N ALA A 259 -13.46 3.08 0.94
CA ALA A 259 -13.87 1.70 1.23
C ALA A 259 -13.42 1.25 2.62
N GLU A 260 -12.18 1.59 3.02
CA GLU A 260 -11.68 1.30 4.37
C GLU A 260 -12.41 2.08 5.47
N ALA A 261 -12.72 3.35 5.22
CA ALA A 261 -13.52 4.15 6.15
C ALA A 261 -14.94 3.57 6.32
N ASP A 262 -15.57 3.14 5.22
CA ASP A 262 -16.89 2.53 5.24
C ASP A 262 -16.90 1.19 5.99
N ALA A 263 -15.90 0.33 5.74
CA ALA A 263 -15.73 -0.93 6.47
C ALA A 263 -15.54 -0.72 7.98
N ALA A 264 -14.94 0.40 8.38
CA ALA A 264 -14.75 0.78 9.78
C ALA A 264 -15.92 1.61 10.37
N GLY A 265 -16.99 1.86 9.60
CA GLY A 265 -18.13 2.66 10.05
C GLY A 265 -17.81 4.15 10.29
N VAL A 266 -16.76 4.66 9.64
CA VAL A 266 -16.35 6.07 9.75
C VAL A 266 -17.16 6.93 8.79
N ALA A 267 -17.77 8.00 9.31
CA ALA A 267 -18.53 8.94 8.50
C ALA A 267 -17.62 9.72 7.53
N VAL A 268 -17.63 9.32 6.26
CA VAL A 268 -16.91 10.03 5.19
C VAL A 268 -17.70 11.28 4.77
N PRO A 269 -17.09 12.49 4.71
CA PRO A 269 -17.75 13.70 4.22
C PRO A 269 -18.31 13.53 2.81
N ALA A 270 -19.54 14.02 2.58
CA ALA A 270 -20.20 13.92 1.27
C ALA A 270 -19.38 14.58 0.14
N THR A 271 -18.59 15.60 0.48
CA THR A 271 -17.65 16.28 -0.43
C THR A 271 -16.60 15.33 -1.02
N VAL A 272 -16.08 14.39 -0.23
CA VAL A 272 -15.10 13.38 -0.70
C VAL A 272 -15.76 12.50 -1.77
N ARG A 273 -16.93 11.94 -1.46
CA ARG A 273 -17.67 11.07 -2.38
C ARG A 273 -18.06 11.79 -3.67
N LEU A 274 -18.48 13.05 -3.56
CA LEU A 274 -18.82 13.86 -4.74
C LEU A 274 -17.61 14.12 -5.64
N VAL A 275 -16.43 14.37 -5.08
CA VAL A 275 -15.20 14.51 -5.88
C VAL A 275 -14.87 13.21 -6.58
N LEU A 276 -14.88 12.07 -5.88
CA LEU A 276 -14.58 10.76 -6.46
C LEU A 276 -15.59 10.37 -7.55
N LEU A 277 -16.88 10.63 -7.32
CA LEU A 277 -17.92 10.42 -8.34
C LEU A 277 -17.62 11.21 -9.62
N ARG A 278 -17.31 12.51 -9.49
CA ARG A 278 -16.96 13.34 -10.64
C ARG A 278 -15.69 12.88 -11.34
N MET A 279 -14.70 12.41 -10.59
CA MET A 279 -13.48 11.83 -11.17
C MET A 279 -13.83 10.59 -12.00
N THR A 280 -14.66 9.68 -11.46
CA THR A 280 -15.16 8.51 -12.19
C THR A 280 -15.91 8.91 -13.46
N ASP A 281 -16.84 9.88 -13.38
CA ASP A 281 -17.58 10.38 -14.54
C ASP A 281 -16.64 11.00 -15.59
N ALA A 282 -15.64 11.77 -15.14
CA ALA A 282 -14.65 12.38 -16.01
C ALA A 282 -13.81 11.30 -16.71
N LEU A 283 -13.32 10.29 -15.99
CA LEU A 283 -12.54 9.18 -16.57
C LEU A 283 -13.36 8.38 -17.59
N ALA A 284 -14.66 8.19 -17.35
CA ALA A 284 -15.54 7.48 -18.26
C ALA A 284 -15.86 8.29 -19.55
N ALA A 285 -15.65 9.61 -19.54
CA ALA A 285 -15.95 10.50 -20.65
C ALA A 285 -14.76 10.78 -21.59
N VAL A 286 -13.55 10.35 -21.23
CA VAL A 286 -12.32 10.46 -22.04
C VAL A 286 -11.93 9.10 -22.62
#